data_AF-A0A1B0ARD3-F1
#
_entry.id   AF-A0A1B0ARD3-F1
#
_cell.length_a   1.000
_cell.length_b   1.000
_cell.length_c   1.000
_cell.angle_alpha   90.00
_cell.angle_beta   90.00
_cell.angle_gamma   90.00
#
_symmetry.space_group_name_H-M   'P 1'
#
loop_
_entity.id
_entity.type
_entity.pdbx_description
1 polymer ?
#
loop_
_entity_poly.entity_id
_entity_poly.type
_entity_poly.pdbx_seq_one_letter_code
_entity_poly.pdbx_strand_id
1 'polypeptide(L)'
;MPDLSKAEKEVLLRKHEMTLKLRNEFIKQSTNPYRHALGEGGYVFDTGLARHQAMTVSHYEHFRPTGHAFRWGFGLVILPIILYGWAMKAERNCRETKYRNGEVAYKDRNFKFI
;
A
#
# COMPACT_ATOMS: atom_id res chain seq x y z
N MET A 1 19.37 27.67 18.81
CA MET A 1 17.99 27.18 18.70
C MET A 1 17.09 28.31 19.16
N PRO A 2 15.98 28.63 18.46
CA PRO A 2 15.03 29.66 18.90
C PRO A 2 14.54 29.37 20.32
N ASP A 3 14.06 30.38 21.03
CA ASP A 3 13.56 30.28 22.40
C ASP A 3 12.28 29.44 22.46
N LEU A 4 12.42 28.11 22.40
CA LEU A 4 11.31 27.18 22.53
C LEU A 4 10.62 27.38 23.89
N SER A 5 9.30 27.29 23.87
CA SER A 5 8.48 27.29 25.08
C SER A 5 8.91 26.14 25.99
N LYS A 6 8.77 26.32 27.31
CA LYS A 6 9.13 25.29 28.29
C LYS A 6 8.45 23.94 28.00
N ALA A 7 7.19 23.97 27.60
CA ALA A 7 6.42 22.77 27.24
C ALA A 7 7.01 22.04 26.01
N GLU A 8 7.44 22.79 24.99
CA GLU A 8 8.04 22.20 23.79
C GLU A 8 9.39 21.56 24.11
N LYS A 9 10.18 22.20 24.97
CA LYS A 9 11.46 21.66 25.47
C LYS A 9 11.24 20.34 26.21
N GLU A 10 10.24 20.26 27.08
CA GLU A 10 9.89 19.03 27.81
C GLU A 10 9.48 17.89 26.87
N VAL A 11 8.67 18.17 25.85
CA VAL A 11 8.29 17.17 24.84
C VAL A 11 9.49 16.67 24.04
N LEU A 12 10.41 17.57 23.67
CA LEU A 12 11.64 17.19 22.95
C LEU A 12 12.56 16.33 23.81
N LEU A 13 12.75 16.69 25.09
CA LEU A 13 13.52 15.90 26.03
C LEU A 13 12.92 14.50 26.21
N ARG A 14 11.60 14.40 26.38
CA ARG A 14 10.91 13.11 26.50
C ARG A 14 11.07 12.24 25.25
N LYS A 15 10.95 12.82 24.05
CA LYS A 15 11.20 12.10 22.79
C LYS A 15 12.65 11.61 22.71
N HIS A 16 13.59 12.47 23.05
CA HIS A 16 15.02 12.13 23.06
C HIS A 16 15.31 10.99 24.04
N GLU A 17 14.77 11.03 25.25
CA GLU A 17 14.90 9.96 26.24
C GLU A 17 14.37 8.62 25.73
N MET A 18 13.21 8.60 25.08
CA MET A 18 12.65 7.37 24.49
C MET A 18 13.56 6.82 23.38
N THR A 19 14.07 7.67 22.50
CA THR A 19 15.00 7.27 21.44
C THR A 19 16.30 6.72 22.02
N LEU A 20 16.85 7.37 23.05
CA LEU A 20 18.07 6.89 23.72
C LEU A 20 17.85 5.53 24.39
N LYS A 21 16.70 5.31 25.04
CA LYS A 21 16.37 4.01 25.66
C LYS A 21 16.36 2.88 24.63
N LEU A 22 15.64 3.06 23.52
CA LEU A 22 15.57 2.08 22.43
C LEU A 22 16.93 1.83 21.78
N ARG A 23 17.71 2.90 21.55
CA ARG A 23 19.06 2.80 20.99
C ARG A 23 19.98 2.02 21.93
N ASN A 24 19.95 2.30 23.23
CA ASN A 24 20.79 1.63 24.21
C ASN A 24 20.44 0.13 24.31
N GLU A 25 19.15 -0.21 24.26
CA GLU A 25 18.70 -1.60 24.18
C GLU A 25 19.23 -2.29 22.93
N PHE A 26 19.10 -1.66 21.76
CA PHE A 26 19.62 -2.20 20.50
C PHE A 26 21.13 -2.39 20.53
N ILE A 27 21.89 -1.41 21.04
CA ILE A 27 23.35 -1.52 21.18
C ILE A 27 23.68 -2.69 22.11
N LYS A 28 23.05 -2.77 23.27
CA LYS A 28 23.27 -3.86 24.24
C LYS A 28 23.06 -5.24 23.62
N GLN A 29 22.01 -5.39 22.81
CA GLN A 29 21.69 -6.67 22.16
C GLN A 29 22.62 -6.93 20.97
N SER A 30 22.93 -5.93 20.15
CA SER A 30 23.76 -6.08 18.94
C SER A 30 25.23 -6.34 19.27
N THR A 31 25.77 -5.75 20.34
CA THR A 31 27.18 -5.93 20.74
C THR A 31 27.42 -7.18 21.58
N ASN A 32 26.39 -7.96 21.93
CA ASN A 32 26.54 -9.17 22.75
C ASN A 32 27.12 -10.33 21.92
N PRO A 33 28.36 -10.81 22.22
CA PRO A 33 29.01 -11.86 21.43
C PRO A 33 28.38 -13.25 21.63
N TYR A 34 27.72 -13.49 22.77
CA TYR A 34 27.09 -14.78 23.09
C TYR A 34 25.67 -14.92 22.54
N ARG A 35 25.14 -13.89 21.88
CA ARG A 35 23.76 -13.89 21.37
C ARG A 35 23.51 -15.00 20.34
N HIS A 36 24.51 -15.30 19.52
CA HIS A 36 24.43 -16.38 18.53
C HIS A 36 24.60 -17.77 19.16
N ALA A 37 25.15 -17.87 20.37
CA ALA A 37 25.38 -19.14 21.07
C ALA A 37 24.10 -19.70 21.73
N LEU A 38 23.07 -18.87 21.93
CA LEU A 38 21.80 -19.25 22.57
C LEU A 38 20.80 -19.94 21.63
N GLY A 39 21.17 -20.25 20.38
CA GLY A 39 20.32 -20.96 19.42
C GLY A 39 19.19 -20.13 18.79
N GLU A 40 18.94 -18.90 19.25
CA GLU A 40 17.98 -17.94 18.70
C GLU A 40 18.58 -17.07 17.56
N GLY A 41 19.60 -17.56 16.87
CA GLY A 41 20.53 -16.73 16.09
C GLY A 41 20.00 -16.22 14.74
N GLY A 42 20.05 -14.89 14.54
CA GLY A 42 20.00 -14.28 13.20
C GLY A 42 19.91 -12.75 13.18
N TYR A 43 18.99 -12.16 13.95
CA TYR A 43 18.71 -10.72 13.92
C TYR A 43 18.24 -10.20 15.29
N VAL A 44 18.27 -8.88 15.51
CA VAL A 44 17.71 -8.26 16.73
C VAL A 44 16.20 -8.11 16.54
N PHE A 45 15.40 -8.70 17.42
CA PHE A 45 13.94 -8.61 17.31
C PHE A 45 13.47 -7.20 17.67
N ASP A 46 12.88 -6.50 16.71
CA ASP A 46 12.25 -5.19 16.94
C ASP A 46 10.75 -5.36 17.16
N THR A 47 10.30 -5.11 18.39
CA THR A 47 8.88 -5.15 18.74
C THR A 47 8.05 -4.11 17.99
N GLY A 48 8.63 -2.96 17.64
CA GLY A 48 7.96 -1.92 16.86
C GLY A 48 7.66 -2.38 15.44
N LEU A 49 8.65 -2.97 14.78
CA LEU A 49 8.49 -3.55 13.44
C LEU A 49 7.48 -4.70 13.46
N ALA A 50 7.57 -5.60 14.43
CA ALA A 50 6.64 -6.72 14.58
C ALA A 50 5.19 -6.24 14.77
N ARG A 51 4.95 -5.20 15.59
CA ARG A 51 3.61 -4.61 15.76
C ARG A 51 3.10 -3.96 14.47
N HIS A 52 3.96 -3.26 13.74
CA HIS A 52 3.57 -2.65 12.45
C HIS A 52 3.16 -3.72 11.43
N GLN A 53 3.94 -4.79 11.32
CA GLN A 53 3.61 -5.93 10.48
C GLN A 53 2.29 -6.59 10.91
N ALA A 54 2.12 -6.83 12.21
CA ALA A 54 0.89 -7.40 12.75
C ALA A 54 -0.34 -6.55 12.39
N MET A 55 -0.27 -5.22 12.57
CA MET A 55 -1.36 -4.28 12.22
C MET A 55 -1.66 -4.23 10.72
N THR A 56 -0.65 -4.44 9.88
CA THR A 56 -0.85 -4.48 8.41
C THR A 56 -1.64 -5.72 8.02
N VAL A 57 -1.34 -6.86 8.65
CA VAL A 57 -2.01 -8.14 8.40
C VAL A 57 -3.42 -8.15 9.00
N SER A 58 -3.60 -7.64 10.22
CA SER A 58 -4.90 -7.54 10.90
C SER A 58 -5.74 -6.33 10.46
N HIS A 59 -5.40 -5.69 9.34
CA HIS A 59 -6.10 -4.50 8.86
C HIS A 59 -7.59 -4.76 8.63
N TYR A 60 -7.94 -5.97 8.17
CA TYR A 60 -9.33 -6.36 7.93
C TYR A 60 -10.16 -6.38 9.21
N GLU A 61 -9.60 -6.84 10.33
CA GLU A 61 -10.29 -6.89 11.63
C GLU A 61 -10.64 -5.50 12.17
N HIS A 62 -9.86 -4.50 11.78
CA HIS A 62 -10.01 -3.10 12.21
C HIS A 62 -10.75 -2.25 11.17
N PHE A 63 -11.17 -2.84 10.05
CA PHE A 63 -11.86 -2.11 8.99
C PHE A 63 -13.24 -1.64 9.44
N ARG A 64 -13.56 -0.37 9.16
CA ARG A 64 -14.89 0.20 9.38
C ARG A 64 -15.48 0.69 8.06
N PRO A 65 -16.69 0.24 7.68
CA PRO A 65 -17.34 0.72 6.46
C PRO A 65 -17.79 2.17 6.68
N THR A 66 -16.99 3.11 6.20
CA THR A 66 -17.28 4.55 6.22
C THR A 66 -17.58 5.05 4.82
N GLY A 67 -18.28 6.19 4.70
CA GLY A 67 -18.53 6.80 3.38
C GLY A 67 -17.25 7.19 2.62
N HIS A 68 -16.14 7.44 3.33
CA HIS A 68 -14.84 7.63 2.70
C HIS A 68 -14.30 6.33 2.09
N ALA A 69 -14.30 5.23 2.86
CA ALA A 69 -13.85 3.92 2.38
C ALA A 69 -14.67 3.43 1.17
N PHE A 70 -15.99 3.67 1.19
CA PHE A 70 -16.87 3.32 0.07
C PHE A 70 -16.50 4.08 -1.21
N ARG A 71 -16.31 5.40 -1.15
CA ARG A 71 -15.94 6.22 -2.33
C ARG A 71 -14.64 5.74 -2.97
N TRP A 72 -13.63 5.42 -2.15
CA TRP A 72 -12.37 4.87 -2.63
C TRP A 72 -12.54 3.48 -3.24
N GLY A 73 -13.23 2.57 -2.55
CA GLY A 73 -13.49 1.23 -3.06
C GLY A 73 -14.25 1.24 -4.39
N PHE A 74 -15.33 2.03 -4.47
CA PHE A 74 -16.11 2.19 -5.69
C PHE A 74 -15.28 2.81 -6.83
N GLY A 75 -14.56 3.90 -6.54
CA GLY A 75 -13.77 4.61 -7.54
C GLY A 75 -12.57 3.84 -8.07
N LEU A 76 -11.92 3.00 -7.24
CA LEU A 76 -10.75 2.22 -7.66
C LEU A 76 -11.11 0.85 -8.25
N VAL A 77 -12.21 0.24 -7.82
CA VAL A 77 -12.56 -1.12 -8.25
C VAL A 77 -13.69 -1.09 -9.29
N ILE A 78 -14.83 -0.50 -8.94
CA ILE A 78 -16.05 -0.61 -9.77
C ILE A 78 -15.96 0.29 -10.99
N LEU A 79 -15.49 1.52 -10.82
CA LEU A 79 -15.43 2.51 -11.91
C LEU A 79 -14.54 2.05 -13.08
N PRO A 80 -13.30 1.52 -12.89
CA PRO A 80 -12.50 1.03 -14.00
C PRO A 80 -13.14 -0.14 -14.75
N ILE A 81 -13.84 -1.04 -14.04
CA ILE A 81 -14.55 -2.17 -14.66
C ILE A 81 -15.65 -1.65 -15.59
N ILE A 82 -16.45 -0.70 -15.12
CA ILE A 82 -17.53 -0.10 -15.90
C ILE A 82 -16.97 0.66 -17.11
N LEU A 83 -15.94 1.48 -16.89
CA LEU A 83 -15.30 2.25 -17.97
C LEU A 83 -14.71 1.34 -19.04
N TYR A 84 -14.02 0.28 -18.63
CA TYR A 84 -13.43 -0.68 -19.57
C TYR A 84 -14.50 -1.40 -20.38
N GLY A 85 -15.56 -1.89 -19.73
CA GLY A 85 -16.69 -2.52 -20.43
C GLY A 85 -17.39 -1.58 -21.41
N TRP A 86 -17.57 -0.31 -21.03
CA TRP A 86 -18.13 0.71 -21.91
C TRP A 86 -17.22 1.01 -23.11
N ALA A 87 -15.92 1.18 -22.88
CA ALA A 87 -14.93 1.45 -23.93
C ALA A 87 -14.87 0.29 -24.94
N MET A 88 -14.86 -0.97 -24.47
CA MET A 88 -14.91 -2.14 -25.35
C MET A 88 -16.18 -2.17 -26.21
N LYS A 89 -17.34 -1.88 -25.61
CA LYS A 89 -18.61 -1.83 -26.33
C LYS A 89 -18.63 -0.72 -27.39
N ALA A 90 -18.15 0.47 -27.03
CA ALA A 90 -18.08 1.61 -27.94
C ALA A 90 -17.15 1.32 -29.14
N GLU A 91 -15.98 0.76 -28.87
CA GLU A 91 -15.00 0.34 -29.88
C GLU A 91 -15.59 -0.70 -30.84
N ARG A 92 -16.26 -1.72 -30.29
CA ARG A 92 -16.93 -2.75 -31.07
C ARG A 92 -18.03 -2.18 -31.97
N ASN A 93 -18.90 -1.34 -31.43
CA ASN A 93 -19.99 -0.72 -32.20
C ASN A 93 -19.45 0.16 -33.32
N CYS A 94 -18.42 0.98 -33.05
CA CYS A 94 -17.78 1.82 -34.05
C CYS A 94 -17.22 0.97 -35.19
N ARG A 95 -16.50 -0.11 -34.86
CA ARG A 95 -15.93 -1.02 -35.85
C ARG A 95 -16.99 -1.76 -36.66
N GLU A 96 -18.06 -2.24 -36.03
CA GLU A 96 -19.19 -2.88 -36.72
C GLU A 96 -19.88 -1.92 -37.70
N THR A 97 -20.04 -0.64 -37.33
CA THR A 97 -20.57 0.39 -38.24
C THR A 97 -19.67 0.59 -39.46
N LYS A 98 -18.34 0.69 -39.26
CA LYS A 98 -17.37 0.80 -40.38
C LYS A 98 -17.44 -0.40 -41.33
N TYR A 99 -17.65 -1.60 -40.80
CA TYR A 99 -17.83 -2.81 -41.61
C TYR A 99 -19.12 -2.80 -42.42
N ARG A 100 -20.22 -2.28 -41.86
CA ARG A 100 -21.52 -2.15 -42.54
C ARG A 100 -21.52 -1.08 -43.61
N ASN A 101 -20.84 0.04 -43.36
CA ASN A 101 -20.68 1.12 -44.33
C ASN A 101 -19.73 0.77 -45.49
N GLY A 102 -18.97 -0.32 -45.38
CA GLY A 102 -17.98 -0.71 -46.39
C GLY A 102 -16.68 0.09 -46.32
N GLU A 103 -16.46 0.88 -45.26
CA GLU A 103 -15.25 1.68 -45.07
C GLU A 103 -13.98 0.83 -44.88
N VAL A 104 -14.15 -0.43 -44.46
CA VAL A 104 -13.05 -1.39 -44.30
C VAL A 104 -13.20 -2.52 -45.31
N ALA A 105 -12.18 -2.66 -46.16
CA ALA A 105 -12.09 -3.73 -47.14
C ALA A 105 -12.12 -5.10 -46.46
N TYR A 106 -12.71 -6.11 -47.12
CA TYR A 106 -12.91 -7.44 -46.55
C TYR A 106 -11.60 -8.18 -46.18
N LYS A 107 -10.46 -7.76 -46.74
CA LYS A 107 -9.13 -8.28 -46.39
C LYS A 107 -8.58 -7.73 -45.07
N ASP A 108 -9.00 -6.52 -44.67
CA ASP A 108 -8.47 -5.78 -43.52
C ASP A 108 -9.34 -5.96 -42.26
N ARG A 109 -10.32 -6.87 -42.29
CA ARG A 109 -11.20 -7.18 -41.16
C ARG A 109 -10.54 -8.15 -40.20
N ASN A 110 -10.47 -7.78 -38.93
CA ASN A 110 -10.04 -8.67 -37.86
C ASN A 110 -11.10 -9.77 -37.60
N PHE A 111 -10.68 -10.99 -37.25
CA PHE A 111 -11.54 -12.15 -36.96
C PHE A 111 -12.47 -12.55 -38.12
N LYS A 112 -11.91 -12.72 -39.32
CA LYS A 112 -12.66 -13.05 -40.52
C LYS A 112 -13.20 -14.49 -40.58
N PHE A 113 -12.51 -15.42 -39.91
CA PHE A 113 -12.73 -16.87 -40.02
C PHE A 113 -12.99 -17.57 -38.68
N ILE A 114 -13.29 -16.79 -37.65
CA ILE A 114 -13.69 -17.26 -36.31
C ILE A 114 -15.14 -16.80 -36.11
#